data_AF-A0A2J0MFS2-F1
#
_entry.id   AF-A0A2J0MFS2-F1
#
_cell.length_a   1.000
_cell.length_b   1.000
_cell.length_c   1.000
_cell.angle_alpha   90.00
_cell.angle_beta   90.00
_cell.angle_gamma   90.00
#
_symmetry.space_group_name_H-M   'P 1'
#
loop_
_entity.id
_entity.type
_entity.pdbx_description
1 polymer ?
#
loop_
_entity_poly.entity_id
_entity_poly.type
_entity_poly.pdbx_seq_one_letter_code
_entity_poly.pdbx_strand_id
1 'polypeptide(L)'
;MNQNNIENPGKNVFSNEVEEDLISFWVKKFEDAGVKEEVGPFDAISSWKEDPRSTVGYGEPILVDVVIDGKKTDVYRASFGENNEEHSIYLHVKESR
;
A
#
# COMPACT_ATOMS: atom_id res chain seq x y z
N MET A 1 -45.51 -11.92 18.09
CA MET A 1 -44.98 -10.61 18.49
C MET A 1 -43.74 -10.85 19.34
N ASN A 2 -42.69 -10.08 19.07
CA ASN A 2 -41.26 -10.37 19.25
C ASN A 2 -40.79 -10.79 20.65
N GLN A 3 -39.93 -11.81 20.67
CA GLN A 3 -38.98 -12.04 21.76
C GLN A 3 -37.62 -11.47 21.36
N ASN A 4 -37.04 -10.69 22.28
CA ASN A 4 -35.78 -10.00 22.15
C ASN A 4 -34.61 -11.00 22.12
N ASN A 5 -33.89 -11.06 20.99
CA ASN A 5 -32.53 -11.60 20.95
C ASN A 5 -31.54 -10.42 21.00
N ILE A 6 -31.00 -10.16 22.19
CA ILE A 6 -29.81 -9.33 22.35
C ILE A 6 -28.63 -10.25 22.06
N GLU A 7 -28.13 -10.22 20.83
CA GLU A 7 -26.93 -10.95 20.44
C GLU A 7 -25.69 -10.08 20.69
N ASN A 8 -24.83 -10.60 21.57
CA ASN A 8 -23.46 -10.20 21.91
C ASN A 8 -22.78 -9.13 21.02
N PRO A 9 -22.42 -7.94 21.57
CA PRO A 9 -21.44 -7.04 20.96
C PRO A 9 -20.04 -7.56 21.30
N GLY A 10 -19.56 -8.57 20.58
CA GLY A 10 -18.31 -9.26 20.96
C GLY A 10 -17.59 -10.03 19.87
N LYS A 11 -17.94 -9.84 18.60
CA LYS A 11 -17.10 -10.30 17.49
C LYS A 11 -16.63 -9.09 16.72
N ASN A 12 -15.37 -8.72 16.94
CA ASN A 12 -14.64 -7.83 16.06
C ASN A 12 -14.48 -8.56 14.72
N VAL A 13 -15.43 -8.37 13.82
CA VAL A 13 -15.33 -8.78 12.42
C VAL A 13 -14.70 -7.60 11.67
N PHE A 14 -13.42 -7.35 11.91
CA PHE A 14 -12.65 -6.30 11.21
C PHE A 14 -11.23 -6.80 10.98
N SER A 15 -11.06 -7.90 10.27
CA SER A 15 -9.71 -8.41 9.97
C SER A 15 -9.72 -9.32 8.74
N ASN A 16 -10.09 -8.80 7.56
CA ASN A 16 -9.58 -9.28 6.25
C ASN A 16 -10.19 -8.56 5.03
N GLU A 17 -11.45 -8.10 5.07
CA GLU A 17 -12.08 -7.49 3.86
C GLU A 17 -11.58 -6.07 3.52
N VAL A 18 -10.96 -5.36 4.46
CA VAL A 18 -10.51 -3.96 4.24
C VAL A 18 -9.13 -3.89 3.55
N GLU A 19 -8.34 -4.95 3.63
CA GLU A 19 -6.99 -4.99 3.03
C GLU A 19 -7.03 -5.30 1.53
N GLU A 20 -7.94 -6.18 1.08
CA GLU A 20 -8.12 -6.51 -0.34
C GLU A 20 -8.53 -5.27 -1.17
N ASP A 21 -9.33 -4.37 -0.59
CA ASP A 21 -9.76 -3.12 -1.24
C ASP A 21 -8.60 -2.14 -1.44
N LEU A 22 -7.64 -2.07 -0.50
CA LEU A 22 -6.51 -1.14 -0.59
C LEU A 22 -5.46 -1.60 -1.60
N ILE A 23 -5.11 -2.89 -1.60
CA ILE A 23 -4.16 -3.46 -2.56
C ILE A 23 -4.71 -3.32 -3.98
N SER A 24 -5.97 -3.72 -4.19
CA SER A 24 -6.63 -3.62 -5.49
C SER A 24 -6.70 -2.18 -6.00
N PHE A 25 -6.98 -1.22 -5.10
CA PHE A 25 -6.96 0.21 -5.44
C PHE A 25 -5.59 0.66 -5.96
N TRP A 26 -4.51 0.31 -5.26
CA TRP A 26 -3.16 0.74 -5.66
C TRP A 26 -2.64 0.02 -6.89
N VAL A 27 -2.95 -1.27 -7.06
CA VAL A 27 -2.66 -2.01 -8.29
C VAL A 27 -3.27 -1.27 -9.48
N LYS A 28 -4.55 -0.87 -9.39
CA LYS A 28 -5.19 -0.08 -10.45
C LYS A 28 -4.51 1.27 -10.67
N LYS A 29 -4.11 1.97 -9.62
CA LYS A 29 -3.38 3.25 -9.75
C LYS A 29 -2.02 3.08 -10.45
N PHE A 30 -1.33 1.98 -10.20
CA PHE A 30 -0.08 1.67 -10.91
C PHE A 30 -0.34 1.25 -12.37
N GLU A 31 -1.45 0.56 -12.67
CA GLU A 31 -1.89 0.27 -14.04
C GLU A 31 -2.20 1.56 -14.81
N ASP A 32 -3.02 2.44 -14.24
CA ASP A 32 -3.40 3.72 -14.83
C ASP A 32 -2.16 4.62 -15.08
N ALA A 33 -1.13 4.50 -14.23
CA ALA A 33 0.15 5.19 -14.38
C ALA A 33 1.15 4.48 -15.31
N GLY A 34 0.86 3.24 -15.74
CA GLY A 34 1.73 2.45 -16.62
C GLY A 34 3.01 1.93 -15.96
N VAL A 35 3.01 1.72 -14.64
CA VAL A 35 4.21 1.30 -13.87
C VAL A 35 4.01 0.00 -13.07
N LYS A 36 2.90 -0.71 -13.28
CA LYS A 36 2.56 -1.92 -12.49
C LYS A 36 3.63 -3.00 -12.59
N GLU A 37 4.21 -3.21 -13.76
CA GLU A 37 5.19 -4.28 -13.97
C GLU A 37 6.51 -4.00 -13.23
N GLU A 38 6.94 -2.74 -13.20
CA GLU A 38 8.14 -2.28 -12.50
C GLU A 38 7.96 -2.32 -10.98
N VAL A 39 6.75 -2.01 -10.48
CA VAL A 39 6.42 -2.14 -9.05
C VAL A 39 6.42 -3.62 -8.63
N GLY A 40 5.79 -4.47 -9.45
CA GLY A 40 5.63 -5.89 -9.17
C GLY A 40 4.61 -6.18 -8.06
N PRO A 41 4.53 -7.43 -7.58
CA PRO A 41 3.64 -7.80 -6.49
C PRO A 41 4.09 -7.20 -5.15
N PHE A 42 3.12 -6.86 -4.30
CA PHE A 42 3.34 -6.34 -2.96
C PHE A 42 2.21 -6.74 -2.01
N ASP A 43 2.55 -6.89 -0.74
CA ASP A 43 1.66 -7.31 0.34
C ASP A 43 1.17 -6.12 1.16
N ALA A 44 1.99 -5.06 1.21
CA ALA A 44 1.70 -3.87 2.00
C ALA A 44 2.11 -2.62 1.24
N ILE A 45 1.36 -1.53 1.45
CA ILE A 45 1.67 -0.24 0.84
C ILE A 45 1.42 0.90 1.81
N SER A 46 2.33 1.87 1.82
CA SER A 46 2.20 3.11 2.56
C SER A 46 2.56 4.31 1.69
N SER A 47 2.03 5.49 2.03
CA SER A 47 2.30 6.71 1.28
C SER A 47 2.48 7.90 2.21
N TRP A 48 3.53 8.69 2.00
CA TRP A 48 3.92 9.80 2.86
C TRP A 48 4.54 10.93 2.03
N LYS A 49 4.65 12.12 2.63
CA LYS A 49 5.28 13.29 2.00
C LYS A 49 6.78 13.36 2.19
N GLU A 50 7.30 12.65 3.18
CA GLU A 50 8.74 12.53 3.39
C GLU A 50 9.24 11.32 2.62
N ASP A 51 10.51 11.31 2.25
CA ASP A 51 11.17 10.10 1.77
C ASP A 51 11.28 9.10 2.93
N PRO A 52 11.32 7.79 2.65
CA PRO A 52 11.63 6.82 3.67
C PRO A 52 13.11 7.04 4.01
N ARG A 53 13.37 7.86 5.04
CA ARG A 53 14.71 8.21 5.51
C ARG A 53 15.63 6.99 5.42
N SER A 54 16.90 7.17 5.10
CA SER A 54 17.87 6.08 4.85
C SER A 54 17.93 4.97 5.93
N THR A 55 17.38 5.21 7.12
CA THR A 55 17.27 4.27 8.25
C THR A 55 16.08 3.30 8.22
N VAL A 56 15.11 3.45 7.30
CA VAL A 56 13.83 2.69 7.35
C VAL A 56 13.85 1.42 6.46
N GLY A 57 15.00 1.04 5.89
CA GLY A 57 15.16 -0.25 5.20
C GLY A 57 14.57 -0.33 3.78
N TYR A 58 14.06 0.77 3.23
CA TYR A 58 13.51 0.84 1.87
C TYR A 58 14.57 1.06 0.77
N GLY A 59 15.83 1.34 1.14
CA GLY A 59 16.92 1.53 0.19
C GLY A 59 16.69 2.70 -0.78
N GLU A 60 17.16 2.53 -2.02
CA GLU A 60 16.94 3.48 -3.12
C GLU A 60 15.56 3.24 -3.77
N PRO A 61 14.93 4.29 -4.34
CA PRO A 61 13.67 4.13 -5.04
C PRO A 61 13.83 3.26 -6.29
N ILE A 62 12.86 2.38 -6.54
CA ILE A 62 12.76 1.59 -7.77
C ILE A 62 12.19 2.41 -8.94
N LEU A 63 11.44 3.47 -8.65
CA LEU A 63 10.91 4.44 -9.61
C LEU A 63 11.02 5.85 -9.03
N VAL A 64 11.42 6.82 -9.85
CA VAL A 64 11.63 8.21 -9.43
C VAL A 64 10.75 9.14 -10.25
N ASP A 65 10.12 10.11 -9.59
CA ASP A 65 9.32 11.17 -10.21
C ASP A 65 8.19 10.68 -11.14
N VAL A 66 7.66 9.47 -10.89
CA VAL A 66 6.52 8.93 -11.65
C VAL A 66 5.24 9.66 -11.26
N VAL A 67 4.31 9.80 -12.21
CA VAL A 67 3.04 10.49 -11.97
C VAL A 67 1.98 9.45 -11.65
N ILE A 68 1.62 9.34 -10.37
CA ILE A 68 0.54 8.46 -9.89
C ILE A 68 -0.57 9.35 -9.35
N ASP A 69 -1.79 9.18 -9.86
CA ASP A 69 -2.95 10.00 -9.46
C ASP A 69 -2.72 11.52 -9.62
N GLY A 70 -1.97 11.90 -10.66
CA GLY A 70 -1.61 13.30 -10.94
C GLY A 70 -0.52 13.90 -10.03
N LYS A 71 0.08 13.09 -9.14
CA LYS A 71 1.11 13.52 -8.19
C LYS A 71 2.46 12.92 -8.54
N LYS A 72 3.50 13.74 -8.47
CA LYS A 72 4.88 13.29 -8.63
C LYS A 72 5.27 12.46 -7.41
N THR A 73 5.67 11.22 -7.64
CA THR A 73 5.83 10.20 -6.60
C THR A 73 7.09 9.39 -6.88
N ASP A 74 7.89 9.13 -5.86
CA ASP A 74 8.91 8.07 -5.91
C ASP A 74 8.34 6.80 -5.29
N VAL A 75 8.69 5.66 -5.86
CA VAL A 75 8.27 4.34 -5.37
C VAL A 75 9.48 3.61 -4.84
N TYR A 76 9.41 3.16 -3.60
CA TYR A 76 10.41 2.35 -2.95
C TYR A 76 9.85 0.96 -2.66
N ARG A 77 10.74 -0.03 -2.62
CA ARG A 77 10.39 -1.41 -2.28
C ARG A 77 11.33 -1.92 -1.20
N ALA A 78 10.74 -2.38 -0.10
CA ALA A 78 11.44 -3.17 0.91
C ALA A 78 10.97 -4.61 0.80
N SER A 79 11.92 -5.54 0.78
CA SER A 79 11.64 -6.95 0.96
C SER A 79 12.06 -7.38 2.36
N PHE A 80 11.19 -8.12 3.05
CA PHE A 80 11.42 -8.62 4.41
C PHE A 80 10.85 -10.05 4.53
N GLY A 81 11.04 -10.66 5.69
CA GLY A 81 10.69 -12.06 5.94
C GLY A 81 11.79 -13.05 5.55
N GLU A 82 11.59 -14.33 5.88
CA GLU A 82 12.46 -15.40 5.41
C GLU A 82 12.35 -15.49 3.88
N ASN A 83 13.48 -15.59 3.17
CA ASN A 83 13.58 -15.65 1.71
C ASN A 83 13.06 -14.42 0.92
N ASN A 84 12.84 -13.26 1.55
CA ASN A 84 12.29 -12.06 0.89
C ASN A 84 10.89 -12.27 0.31
N GLU A 85 10.05 -13.06 0.97
CA GLU A 85 8.69 -13.38 0.50
C GLU A 85 7.70 -12.24 0.72
N GLU A 86 7.96 -11.34 1.66
CA GLU A 86 7.10 -10.18 1.95
C GLU A 86 7.66 -8.92 1.29
N HIS A 87 6.80 -8.20 0.59
CA HIS A 87 7.15 -7.02 -0.19
C HIS A 87 6.29 -5.82 0.22
N SER A 88 6.91 -4.79 0.78
CA SER A 88 6.24 -3.52 1.06
C SER A 88 6.64 -2.45 0.07
N ILE A 89 5.65 -1.69 -0.37
CA ILE A 89 5.82 -0.48 -1.16
C ILE A 89 5.71 0.76 -0.26
N TYR A 90 6.61 1.71 -0.46
CA TYR A 90 6.51 3.04 0.12
C TYR A 90 6.45 4.07 -1.00
N LEU A 91 5.45 4.95 -0.94
CA LEU A 91 5.26 6.04 -1.89
C LEU A 91 5.65 7.37 -1.24
N HIS A 92 6.73 7.97 -1.73
CA HIS A 92 7.10 9.34 -1.38
C HIS A 92 6.42 10.30 -2.35
N VAL A 93 5.34 10.93 -1.91
CA VAL A 93 4.53 11.86 -2.71
C VAL A 93 5.10 13.27 -2.55
N LYS A 94 5.86 13.72 -3.56
CA LYS A 94 6.58 15.00 -3.52
C LYS A 94 5.64 16.18 -3.66
N GLU A 95 4.79 16.19 -4.68
CA GLU A 95 3.91 17.32 -4.98
C GLU A 95 2.62 16.89 -5.70
N SER A 96 1.53 17.60 -5.41
CA SER A 96 0.32 17.65 -6.26
C SER A 96 0.47 18.88 -7.16
N ARG A 97 0.26 18.71 -8.47
CA ARG A 97 0.15 19.87 -9.37
C ARG A 97 -0.97 20.81 -8.94
#